data_AF-A0A661GJH3-F1
#
_entry.id   AF-A0A661GJH3-F1
#
_cell.length_a   1.000
_cell.length_b   1.000
_cell.length_c   1.000
_cell.angle_alpha   90.00
_cell.angle_beta   90.00
_cell.angle_gamma   90.00
#
_symmetry.space_group_name_H-M   'P 1'
#
loop_
_entity.id
_entity.type
_entity.pdbx_description
1 polymer ?
#
loop_
_entity_poly.entity_id
_entity_poly.type
_entity_poly.pdbx_seq_one_letter_code
_entity_poly.pdbx_strand_id
1 'polypeptide(L)'
;MALEYKDALEACLHVDKERGYTHVGPQRADIKVTTDGRPAAEVLSRGQQKLVVCALKLAQGQLMSAMGLGECTYLVDDLRSELDVQHSKLVCKLLSSMRAQVFVTSIEQEDICSVWPTGDQLQVFHVEHGQVILVTQGITS
;
A
#
# COMPACT_ATOMS: atom_id res chain seq x y z
N MET A 1 13.23 31.42 5.46
CA MET A 1 11.77 31.51 5.68
C MET A 1 11.09 31.01 4.42
N ALA A 2 10.11 30.11 4.54
CA ALA A 2 9.25 29.81 3.41
C ALA A 2 8.43 31.06 3.07
N LEU A 3 8.35 31.42 1.80
CA LEU A 3 7.46 32.48 1.34
C LEU A 3 6.00 32.02 1.52
N GLU A 4 5.10 32.98 1.77
CA GLU A 4 3.66 32.73 1.64
C GLU A 4 3.36 32.30 0.20
N TYR A 5 2.34 31.45 0.01
CA TYR A 5 2.13 30.80 -1.29
C TYR A 5 1.86 31.81 -2.41
N LYS A 6 1.14 32.89 -2.11
CA LYS A 6 0.88 33.99 -3.04
C LYS A 6 2.19 34.67 -3.49
N ASP A 7 3.06 35.01 -2.55
CA ASP A 7 4.32 35.72 -2.84
C ASP A 7 5.27 34.83 -3.67
N ALA A 8 5.24 33.51 -3.43
CA ALA A 8 6.00 32.54 -4.20
C ALA A 8 5.51 32.46 -5.66
N LEU A 9 4.20 32.56 -5.90
CA LEU A 9 3.64 32.62 -7.26
C LEU A 9 3.99 33.94 -7.96
N GLU A 10 3.90 35.07 -7.26
CA GLU A 10 4.23 36.39 -7.81
C GLU A 10 5.71 36.48 -8.21
N ALA A 11 6.61 35.96 -7.39
CA ALA A 11 8.05 35.93 -7.67
C ALA A 11 8.40 35.09 -8.91
N CYS A 12 7.59 34.09 -9.25
CA CYS A 12 7.84 33.12 -10.31
C CYS A 12 7.10 33.43 -11.63
N LEU A 13 6.21 34.43 -11.63
CA LEU A 13 5.28 34.72 -12.74
C LEU A 13 5.96 34.91 -14.09
N HIS A 14 7.10 35.61 -14.15
CA HIS A 14 7.82 35.83 -15.40
C HIS A 14 8.34 34.52 -15.99
N VAL A 15 9.01 33.72 -15.15
CA VAL A 15 9.57 32.42 -15.54
C VAL A 15 8.48 31.43 -15.91
N ASP A 16 7.35 31.44 -15.18
CA ASP A 16 6.18 30.62 -15.49
C ASP A 16 5.58 30.95 -16.86
N LYS A 17 5.51 32.24 -17.23
CA LYS A 17 5.05 32.66 -18.55
C LYS A 17 5.98 32.21 -19.67
N GLU A 18 7.30 32.31 -19.48
CA GLU A 18 8.28 31.84 -20.46
C GLU A 18 8.23 30.32 -20.66
N ARG A 19 7.97 29.57 -19.59
CA ARG A 19 7.92 28.09 -19.62
C ARG A 19 6.56 27.53 -19.99
N GLY A 20 5.49 28.32 -19.85
CA GLY A 20 4.12 27.91 -20.15
C GLY A 20 3.44 27.05 -19.09
N TYR A 21 4.00 26.93 -17.88
CA TYR A 21 3.39 26.19 -16.76
C TYR A 21 3.84 26.76 -15.40
N THR A 22 3.00 26.59 -14.37
CA THR A 22 3.29 27.03 -12.99
C THR A 22 4.24 26.06 -12.28
N HIS A 23 5.46 26.51 -11.98
CA HIS A 23 6.49 25.65 -11.37
C HIS A 23 6.52 25.66 -9.83
N VAL A 24 5.69 26.48 -9.19
CA VAL A 24 5.56 26.54 -7.72
C VAL A 24 4.13 26.16 -7.31
N GLY A 25 4.01 25.18 -6.41
CA GLY A 25 2.72 24.82 -5.82
C GLY A 25 2.67 23.37 -5.31
N PRO A 26 1.52 22.97 -4.75
CA PRO A 26 1.32 21.64 -4.18
C PRO A 26 1.63 20.49 -5.16
N GLN A 27 1.47 20.73 -6.47
CA GLN A 27 1.83 19.78 -7.52
C GLN A 27 3.33 19.42 -7.57
N ARG A 28 4.18 20.20 -6.88
CA ARG A 28 5.63 19.97 -6.74
C ARG A 28 6.01 19.49 -5.33
N ALA A 29 5.04 19.33 -4.44
CA ALA A 29 5.29 18.81 -3.11
C ALA A 29 5.78 17.36 -3.21
N ASP A 30 6.74 17.01 -2.36
CA ASP A 30 7.34 15.68 -2.31
C ASP A 30 7.24 15.14 -0.88
N ILE A 31 6.87 13.87 -0.74
CA ILE A 31 6.76 13.19 0.55
C ILE A 31 8.04 12.41 0.76
N LYS A 32 8.89 12.90 1.68
CA LYS A 32 10.15 12.25 2.03
C LYS A 32 9.97 11.34 3.23
N VAL A 33 10.25 10.06 3.05
CA VAL A 33 10.33 9.09 4.14
C VAL A 33 11.78 8.98 4.60
N THR A 34 12.03 9.16 5.89
CA THR A 34 13.37 9.14 6.48
C THR A 34 13.49 8.16 7.64
N THR A 35 14.65 7.55 7.80
CA THR A 35 15.04 6.80 9.01
C THR A 35 16.34 7.41 9.56
N ASP A 36 16.38 7.69 10.85
CA ASP A 36 17.53 8.34 11.52
C ASP A 36 18.04 9.61 10.79
N GLY A 37 17.10 10.41 10.29
CA GLY A 37 17.40 11.66 9.57
C GLY A 37 17.95 11.49 8.15
N ARG A 38 18.06 10.26 7.64
CA ARG A 38 18.51 9.97 6.27
C ARG A 38 17.37 9.48 5.39
N PRO A 39 17.39 9.71 4.07
CA PRO A 39 16.38 9.16 3.16
C PRO A 39 16.27 7.65 3.29
N ALA A 40 15.06 7.13 3.53
CA ALA A 40 14.83 5.71 3.74
C ALA A 40 15.26 4.88 2.51
N ALA A 41 15.13 5.43 1.31
CA ALA A 41 15.57 4.80 0.06
C ALA A 41 17.09 4.56 -0.01
N GLU A 42 17.89 5.32 0.73
CA GLU A 42 19.36 5.19 0.77
C GLU A 42 19.84 4.21 1.85
N VAL A 43 19.04 4.01 2.90
CA VAL A 43 19.43 3.22 4.09
C VAL A 43 18.82 1.82 4.09
N LEU A 44 17.55 1.71 3.69
CA LEU A 44 16.79 0.47 3.79
C LEU A 44 17.11 -0.48 2.63
N SER A 45 17.08 -1.78 2.92
CA SER A 45 17.12 -2.81 1.88
C SER A 45 15.87 -2.75 0.99
N ARG A 46 15.92 -3.35 -0.19
CA ARG A 46 14.75 -3.39 -1.10
C ARG A 46 13.50 -3.98 -0.44
N GLY A 47 13.64 -5.06 0.33
CA GLY A 47 12.51 -5.68 1.04
C GLY A 47 11.91 -4.74 2.11
N GLN A 48 12.76 -4.02 2.85
CA GLN A 48 12.31 -3.03 3.82
C GLN A 48 11.62 -1.84 3.16
N GLN A 49 12.12 -1.38 2.01
CA GLN A 49 11.46 -0.31 1.24
C GLN A 49 10.07 -0.73 0.78
N LYS A 50 9.90 -1.97 0.31
CA LYS A 50 8.58 -2.51 -0.03
C LYS A 50 7.66 -2.55 1.19
N LEU A 51 8.16 -2.98 2.35
CA LEU A 51 7.39 -2.97 3.59
C LEU A 51 6.94 -1.56 3.99
N VAL A 52 7.80 -0.55 3.83
CA VAL A 52 7.44 0.86 4.05
C VAL A 52 6.31 1.30 3.12
N VAL A 53 6.39 0.95 1.83
CA VAL A 53 5.32 1.26 0.86
C VAL A 53 4.00 0.57 1.25
N CYS A 54 4.04 -0.71 1.62
CA CYS A 54 2.87 -1.43 2.12
C CYS A 54 2.29 -0.73 3.37
N ALA A 55 3.13 -0.39 4.34
CA ALA A 55 2.70 0.30 5.56
C ALA A 55 2.04 1.65 5.27
N LEU A 56 2.57 2.44 4.32
CA LEU A 56 1.97 3.70 3.90
C LEU A 56 0.57 3.51 3.28
N LYS A 57 0.39 2.47 2.44
CA LYS A 57 -0.91 2.15 1.85
C LYS A 57 -1.93 1.70 2.90
N LEU A 58 -1.51 0.89 3.86
CA LEU A 58 -2.37 0.43 4.95
C LEU A 58 -2.75 1.60 5.88
N ALA A 59 -1.78 2.44 6.25
CA ALA A 59 -2.02 3.65 7.04
C ALA A 59 -2.97 4.63 6.34
N GLN A 60 -2.85 4.79 5.02
CA GLN A 60 -3.79 5.59 4.23
C GLN A 60 -5.22 5.07 4.38
N GLY A 61 -5.45 3.76 4.24
CA GLY A 61 -6.80 3.21 4.36
C GLY A 61 -7.36 3.27 5.80
N GLN A 62 -6.51 3.12 6.82
CA GLN A 62 -6.91 3.39 8.21
C GLN A 62 -7.32 4.83 8.42
N LEU A 63 -6.57 5.78 7.87
CA LEU A 63 -6.89 7.20 7.95
C LEU A 63 -8.22 7.51 7.24
N MET A 64 -8.45 6.95 6.06
CA MET A 64 -9.71 7.11 5.33
C MET A 64 -10.91 6.61 6.14
N SER A 65 -10.79 5.42 6.75
CA SER A 65 -11.82 4.87 7.63
C SER A 65 -12.06 5.75 8.86
N ALA A 66 -10.99 6.21 9.52
CA ALA A 66 -11.07 7.12 10.67
C ALA A 66 -11.70 8.48 10.32
N MET A 67 -11.54 8.95 9.08
CA MET A 67 -12.18 10.16 8.56
C MET A 67 -13.65 9.95 8.14
N GLY A 68 -14.19 8.73 8.27
CA GLY A 68 -15.56 8.42 7.88
C GLY A 68 -15.78 8.36 6.37
N LEU A 69 -14.71 8.17 5.58
CA LEU A 69 -14.79 8.07 4.11
C LEU A 69 -15.15 6.65 3.62
N GLY A 70 -15.53 5.76 4.54
CA GLY A 70 -15.89 4.37 4.28
C GLY A 70 -14.80 3.37 4.68
N GLU A 71 -15.20 2.10 4.79
CA GLU A 71 -14.26 1.00 5.04
C GLU A 71 -13.49 0.66 3.76
N CYS A 72 -12.16 0.58 3.86
CA CYS A 72 -11.33 0.21 2.72
C CYS A 72 -11.42 -1.29 2.43
N THR A 73 -11.56 -1.64 1.15
CA THR A 73 -11.27 -2.99 0.65
C THR A 73 -9.85 -3.02 0.12
N TYR A 74 -9.06 -4.00 0.57
CA TYR A 74 -7.67 -4.17 0.16
C TYR A 74 -7.57 -5.22 -0.94
N LEU A 75 -6.88 -4.88 -2.02
CA LEU A 75 -6.54 -5.77 -3.12
C LEU A 75 -5.02 -5.96 -3.10
N VAL A 76 -4.58 -7.19 -2.89
CA VAL A 76 -3.17 -7.54 -2.80
C VAL A 76 -2.85 -8.48 -3.96
N ASP A 77 -2.13 -7.96 -4.95
CA ASP A 77 -1.72 -8.75 -6.10
C ASP A 77 -0.38 -9.44 -5.81
N ASP A 78 -0.33 -10.75 -6.03
CA ASP A 78 0.86 -11.61 -5.96
C ASP A 78 1.80 -11.28 -4.79
N LEU A 79 1.29 -11.46 -3.57
CA LEU A 79 1.97 -11.08 -2.32
C LEU A 79 3.42 -11.60 -2.23
N ARG A 80 3.69 -12.78 -2.80
CA ARG A 80 4.98 -13.48 -2.69
C ARG A 80 6.04 -13.00 -3.68
N SER A 81 5.67 -12.41 -4.82
CA SER A 81 6.65 -11.76 -5.69
C SER A 81 7.11 -10.43 -5.09
N GLU A 82 6.26 -9.81 -4.27
CA GLU A 82 6.60 -8.55 -3.63
C GLU A 82 7.35 -8.72 -2.31
N LEU A 83 6.96 -9.65 -1.45
CA LEU A 83 7.49 -9.79 -0.10
C LEU A 83 8.01 -11.20 0.18
N ASP A 84 9.12 -11.27 0.93
CA ASP A 84 9.53 -12.55 1.53
C ASP A 84 8.53 -13.01 2.60
N VAL A 85 8.69 -14.24 3.07
CA VAL A 85 7.78 -14.88 4.03
C VAL A 85 7.64 -14.09 5.34
N GLN A 86 8.73 -13.50 5.84
CA GLN A 86 8.70 -12.77 7.12
C GLN A 86 7.95 -11.45 6.97
N HIS A 87 8.24 -10.69 5.91
CA HIS A 87 7.54 -9.45 5.62
C HIS A 87 6.06 -9.69 5.26
N SER A 88 5.76 -10.76 4.52
CA SER A 88 4.39 -11.18 4.20
C SER A 88 3.58 -11.44 5.47
N LYS A 89 4.15 -12.16 6.45
CA LYS A 89 3.49 -12.40 7.76
C LYS A 89 3.16 -11.12 8.49
N LEU A 90 4.04 -10.13 8.47
CA LEU A 90 3.79 -8.83 9.11
C LEU A 90 2.63 -8.09 8.44
N VAL A 91 2.62 -8.07 7.10
CA VAL A 91 1.56 -7.41 6.32
C VAL A 91 0.21 -8.11 6.50
N CYS A 92 0.15 -9.44 6.39
CA CYS A 92 -1.08 -10.21 6.58
C CYS A 92 -1.64 -10.06 8.00
N LYS A 93 -0.76 -10.05 9.02
CA LYS A 93 -1.18 -9.79 10.40
C LYS A 93 -1.80 -8.40 10.57
N LEU A 94 -1.23 -7.39 9.94
CA LEU A 94 -1.77 -6.03 9.98
C LEU A 94 -3.13 -5.97 9.27
N LEU A 95 -3.22 -6.49 8.05
CA LEU A 95 -4.45 -6.58 7.26
C LEU A 95 -5.59 -7.26 8.02
N SER A 96 -5.33 -8.44 8.60
CA SER A 96 -6.30 -9.18 9.44
C SER A 96 -6.79 -8.33 10.62
N SER A 97 -5.89 -7.61 11.31
CA SER A 97 -6.25 -6.78 12.46
C SER A 97 -7.07 -5.54 12.13
N MET A 98 -7.07 -5.10 10.86
CA MET A 98 -7.81 -3.92 10.41
C MET A 98 -9.31 -4.19 10.23
N ARG A 99 -9.76 -5.45 10.32
CA ARG A 99 -11.16 -5.88 10.08
C ARG A 99 -11.71 -5.39 8.74
N ALA A 100 -10.83 -5.24 7.75
CA ALA A 100 -11.19 -4.84 6.40
C ALA A 100 -11.44 -6.07 5.52
N GLN A 101 -12.22 -5.90 4.44
CA GLN A 101 -12.29 -6.94 3.40
C GLN A 101 -10.98 -6.96 2.61
N VAL A 102 -10.40 -8.15 2.44
CA VAL A 102 -9.14 -8.32 1.71
C VAL A 102 -9.27 -9.41 0.65
N PHE A 103 -8.85 -9.09 -0.56
CA PHE A 103 -8.66 -10.04 -1.65
C PHE A 103 -7.17 -10.16 -1.94
N VAL A 104 -6.68 -11.40 -2.02
CA VAL A 104 -5.28 -11.69 -2.31
C VAL A 104 -5.21 -12.66 -3.48
N THR A 105 -4.37 -12.37 -4.46
CA THR A 105 -4.04 -13.30 -5.55
C THR A 105 -2.74 -14.03 -5.22
N SER A 106 -2.67 -15.31 -5.60
CA SER A 106 -1.47 -16.12 -5.48
C SER A 106 -1.53 -17.29 -6.47
N ILE A 107 -0.36 -17.83 -6.82
CA ILE A 107 -0.25 -19.01 -7.68
C ILE A 107 -0.69 -20.26 -6.90
N GLU A 108 -0.25 -20.38 -5.66
CA GLU A 108 -0.51 -21.54 -4.80
C GLU A 108 -1.28 -21.11 -3.54
N GLN A 109 -2.23 -21.92 -3.09
CA GLN A 109 -2.99 -21.62 -1.88
C GLN A 109 -2.09 -21.55 -0.63
N GLU A 110 -1.09 -22.44 -0.55
CA GLU A 110 -0.16 -22.56 0.58
C GLU A 110 0.67 -21.28 0.79
N ASP A 111 0.92 -20.52 -0.29
CA ASP A 111 1.68 -19.27 -0.22
C ASP A 111 1.00 -18.20 0.63
N ILE A 112 -0.33 -18.25 0.72
CA ILE A 112 -1.14 -17.38 1.58
C ILE A 112 -1.41 -18.04 2.92
N CYS A 113 -1.80 -19.33 2.94
CA CYS A 113 -2.09 -20.05 4.18
C CYS A 113 -0.90 -20.06 5.15
N SER A 114 0.34 -20.11 4.65
CA SER A 114 1.55 -20.12 5.47
C SER A 114 1.91 -18.78 6.12
N VAL A 115 1.32 -17.67 5.64
CA VAL A 115 1.62 -16.30 6.11
C VAL A 115 0.43 -15.60 6.75
N TRP A 116 -0.80 -16.03 6.45
CA TRP A 116 -2.00 -15.46 7.04
C TRP A 116 -2.18 -15.88 8.51
N PRO A 117 -2.66 -15.01 9.40
CA PRO A 117 -2.94 -15.38 10.79
C PRO A 117 -3.88 -16.59 10.91
N THR A 118 -3.53 -17.51 11.81
CA THR A 118 -4.38 -18.65 12.13
C THR A 118 -5.65 -18.18 12.87
N GLY A 119 -6.81 -18.65 12.42
CA GLY A 119 -8.12 -18.33 13.01
C GLY A 119 -9.06 -17.56 12.09
N ASP A 120 -8.54 -16.90 11.05
CA ASP A 120 -9.37 -16.30 10.01
C ASP A 120 -9.87 -17.37 9.04
N GLN A 121 -11.15 -17.30 8.69
CA GLN A 121 -11.72 -18.15 7.62
C GLN A 121 -11.38 -17.52 6.26
N LEU A 122 -10.56 -18.23 5.48
CA LEU A 122 -10.23 -17.83 4.11
C LEU A 122 -11.21 -18.50 3.14
N GLN A 123 -11.85 -17.70 2.29
CA GLN A 123 -12.56 -18.22 1.12
C GLN A 123 -11.61 -18.25 -0.06
N VAL A 124 -11.40 -19.44 -0.62
CA VAL A 124 -10.46 -19.65 -1.74
C VAL A 124 -11.25 -19.81 -3.03
N PHE A 125 -10.84 -19.09 -4.06
CA PHE A 125 -11.43 -19.16 -5.38
C PHE A 125 -10.37 -19.57 -6.40
N HIS A 126 -10.66 -20.61 -7.19
CA HIS A 126 -9.84 -20.99 -8.33
C HIS A 126 -10.26 -20.15 -9.54
N VAL A 127 -9.28 -19.60 -10.25
CA VAL A 127 -9.52 -18.73 -11.41
C VAL A 127 -8.84 -19.32 -12.63
N GLU A 128 -9.62 -19.66 -13.66
CA GLU A 128 -9.12 -20.27 -14.88
C GLU A 128 -9.98 -19.86 -16.09
N HIS A 129 -9.33 -19.46 -17.19
CA HIS A 129 -9.99 -19.01 -18.42
C HIS A 129 -11.11 -17.95 -18.20
N GLY A 130 -10.90 -17.04 -17.25
CA GLY A 130 -11.85 -15.97 -16.90
C GLY A 130 -13.05 -16.43 -16.06
N GLN A 131 -13.08 -17.69 -15.62
CA GLN A 131 -14.08 -18.21 -14.68
C GLN A 131 -13.53 -18.20 -13.25
N VAL A 132 -14.38 -17.87 -12.29
CA VAL A 132 -14.06 -17.85 -10.86
C VAL A 132 -14.93 -18.90 -10.17
N ILE A 133 -14.32 -19.90 -9.56
CA ILE A 133 -15.00 -21.04 -8.94
C ILE A 133 -14.60 -21.11 -7.48
N LEU A 134 -15.58 -21.12 -6.57
CA LEU A 134 -15.31 -21.32 -5.14
C LEU A 134 -14.72 -22.72 -4.92
N VAL A 135 -13.57 -22.78 -4.27
CA VAL A 135 -12.98 -24.04 -3.82
C VAL A 135 -13.64 -24.41 -2.50
N THR A 136 -14.63 -25.30 -2.58
CA THR A 136 -15.24 -25.88 -1.37
C THR A 136 -14.22 -26.83 -0.75
N GLN A 137 -13.54 -26.41 0.32
CA GLN A 137 -12.78 -27.36 1.13
C GLN A 137 -13.76 -28.38 1.71
N GLY A 138 -13.56 -29.66 1.40
CA GLY A 138 -14.22 -30.74 2.13
C GLY A 138 -13.90 -30.58 3.62
N ILE A 139 -14.93 -30.64 4.45
CA ILE A 139 -14.78 -30.78 5.89
C ILE A 139 -13.96 -32.05 6.13
N THR A 140 -12.70 -31.90 6.54
CA THR A 140 -12.00 -32.95 7.27
C THR A 140 -11.70 -32.40 8.66
N SER A 141 -12.64 -32.74 9.55
CA SER A 141 -12.49 -33.12 10.97
C SER A 141 -11.09 -33.01 11.58
#